data_AF-A0A2N2GWR2-F1
#
_entry.id   AF-A0A2N2GWR2-F1
#
_cell.length_a   1.000
_cell.length_b   1.000
_cell.length_c   1.000
_cell.angle_alpha   90.00
_cell.angle_beta   90.00
_cell.angle_gamma   90.00
#
_symmetry.space_group_name_H-M   'P 1'
#
loop_
_entity.id
_entity.type
_entity.pdbx_description
1 polymer ?
#
loop_
_entity_poly.entity_id
_entity_poly.type
_entity_poly.pdbx_seq_one_letter_code
_entity_poly.pdbx_strand_id
1 'polypeptide(L)'
;MKHHLIAPLLFLIAFIPSACDDSGTKKPFNSNNSNNGECTPGTIECDGWTARTCQADHTWAEELCPVNCVFGEGCVACSEGERYCQDNTVMECNSSNELEPVMDCPEQEACLFGQCVNRCHPSMLTTSNVGCEFWAVDLDNEAVVTMGMTNDAAAQQYAVVIANVNNFPVTAYVYKNVARFGEAVAETAVQPDNGIGMPIQVPARSLVQIDLPQREVDGCMGQNSSYEMYSGPGTFVSSHAYRVVTDG
;
A
#
# COMPACT_ATOMS: atom_id res chain seq x y z
N MET A 1 37.77 2.96 -63.15
CA MET A 1 38.07 2.32 -61.85
C MET A 1 36.85 2.59 -60.98
N LYS A 2 35.90 1.63 -60.95
CA LYS A 2 35.52 0.81 -59.78
C LYS A 2 35.26 1.62 -58.50
N HIS A 3 34.23 1.18 -57.78
CA HIS A 3 33.73 1.62 -56.46
C HIS A 3 32.56 2.62 -56.54
N HIS A 4 31.40 2.41 -55.94
CA HIS A 4 30.79 1.29 -55.21
C HIS A 4 29.28 1.59 -55.21
N LEU A 5 28.42 0.60 -55.54
CA LEU A 5 26.99 0.69 -55.27
C LEU A 5 26.77 0.72 -53.76
N ILE A 6 26.04 1.70 -53.26
CA ILE A 6 25.47 1.71 -51.90
C ILE A 6 23.97 1.49 -52.06
N ALA A 7 23.50 0.29 -51.70
CA ALA A 7 22.09 -0.02 -51.58
C ALA A 7 21.58 0.46 -50.20
N PRO A 8 20.41 1.12 -50.10
CA PRO A 8 19.83 1.43 -48.81
C PRO A 8 19.17 0.18 -48.25
N LEU A 9 19.64 -0.24 -47.08
CA LEU A 9 19.09 -1.31 -46.26
C LEU A 9 17.73 -0.83 -45.70
N LEU A 10 16.62 -1.22 -46.31
CA LEU A 10 15.29 -1.06 -45.73
C LEU A 10 15.16 -2.01 -44.53
N PHE A 11 15.27 -1.47 -43.33
CA PHE A 11 14.97 -2.16 -42.09
C PHE A 11 13.45 -2.25 -41.95
N LEU A 12 12.85 -3.36 -42.39
CA LEU A 12 11.45 -3.68 -42.06
C LEU A 12 11.38 -4.01 -40.57
N ILE A 13 10.89 -3.06 -39.77
CA ILE A 13 10.43 -3.32 -38.41
C ILE A 13 9.12 -4.09 -38.53
N ALA A 14 9.19 -5.40 -38.35
CA ALA A 14 8.00 -6.24 -38.17
C ALA A 14 7.36 -5.88 -36.82
N PHE A 15 6.29 -5.10 -36.88
CA PHE A 15 5.33 -5.00 -35.78
C PHE A 15 4.73 -6.40 -35.58
N ILE A 16 5.04 -7.04 -34.46
CA ILE A 16 4.34 -8.24 -33.99
C ILE A 16 3.17 -7.72 -33.14
N PRO A 17 1.92 -7.70 -33.64
CA PRO A 17 0.80 -7.67 -32.72
C PRO A 17 0.82 -9.00 -31.97
N SER A 18 0.97 -8.95 -30.66
CA SER A 18 0.57 -10.04 -29.78
C SER A 18 -0.94 -10.20 -29.89
N ALA A 19 -1.39 -10.89 -30.93
CA ALA A 19 -2.70 -11.47 -30.99
C ALA A 19 -2.67 -12.72 -30.09
N CYS A 20 -3.47 -12.72 -29.03
CA CYS A 20 -3.94 -13.97 -28.46
C CYS A 20 -4.72 -14.67 -29.56
N ASP A 21 -4.08 -15.65 -30.18
CA ASP A 21 -4.64 -16.53 -31.18
C ASP A 21 -5.54 -17.54 -30.45
N ASP A 22 -6.83 -17.21 -30.32
CA ASP A 22 -7.86 -18.20 -29.98
C ASP A 22 -8.24 -18.96 -31.26
N SER A 23 -7.26 -19.66 -31.84
CA SER A 23 -7.48 -20.67 -32.88
C SER A 23 -7.91 -22.00 -32.24
N GLY A 24 -8.90 -21.91 -31.34
CA GLY A 24 -9.81 -23.02 -31.08
C GLY A 24 -10.66 -23.21 -32.32
N THR A 25 -10.40 -24.28 -33.06
CA THR A 25 -11.23 -24.74 -34.17
C THR A 25 -12.70 -24.69 -33.73
N LYS A 26 -13.47 -23.72 -34.22
CA LYS A 26 -14.94 -23.75 -34.11
C LYS A 26 -15.42 -24.95 -34.91
N LYS A 27 -15.40 -26.13 -34.28
CA LYS A 27 -16.33 -27.19 -34.64
C LYS A 27 -17.71 -26.54 -34.52
N PRO A 28 -18.56 -26.56 -35.56
CA PRO A 28 -19.95 -26.22 -35.34
C PRO A 28 -20.42 -27.16 -34.24
N PHE A 29 -20.77 -26.60 -33.09
CA PHE A 29 -21.46 -27.37 -32.06
C PHE A 29 -22.76 -27.79 -32.73
N ASN A 30 -22.81 -29.06 -33.13
CA ASN A 30 -24.01 -29.66 -33.68
C ASN A 30 -25.00 -29.74 -32.53
N SER A 31 -25.77 -28.66 -32.34
CA SER A 31 -26.90 -28.60 -31.43
C SER A 31 -28.07 -29.39 -32.03
N ASN A 32 -27.86 -30.68 -32.25
CA ASN A 32 -28.95 -31.65 -32.40
C ASN A 32 -29.16 -32.40 -31.08
N ASN A 33 -29.11 -31.65 -29.98
CA ASN A 33 -29.88 -32.01 -28.80
C ASN A 33 -30.58 -30.74 -28.29
N SER A 34 -31.73 -30.46 -28.89
CA SER A 34 -32.70 -29.52 -28.37
C SER A 34 -33.32 -30.10 -27.10
N ASN A 35 -32.56 -30.13 -26.01
CA ASN A 35 -33.12 -30.13 -24.65
C ASN A 35 -33.06 -28.70 -24.08
N ASN A 36 -33.35 -27.72 -24.94
CA ASN A 36 -33.49 -26.34 -24.57
C ASN A 36 -34.87 -26.15 -23.91
N GLY A 37 -34.95 -26.32 -22.59
CA GLY A 37 -36.12 -25.92 -21.81
C GLY A 37 -36.77 -26.98 -20.92
N GLU A 38 -36.13 -28.13 -20.69
CA GLU A 38 -36.61 -29.08 -19.66
C GLU A 38 -35.54 -29.27 -18.60
N CYS A 39 -35.63 -28.47 -17.55
CA CYS A 39 -34.94 -28.72 -16.28
C CYS A 39 -35.89 -29.38 -15.28
N THR A 40 -35.36 -30.03 -14.25
CA THR A 40 -36.22 -30.59 -13.19
C THR A 40 -36.58 -29.47 -12.21
N PRO A 41 -37.87 -29.14 -12.00
CA PRO A 41 -38.26 -28.05 -11.11
C PRO A 41 -37.63 -28.20 -9.72
N GLY A 42 -37.03 -27.11 -9.23
CA GLY A 42 -36.30 -27.08 -7.96
C GLY A 42 -34.82 -27.46 -8.03
N THR A 43 -34.31 -27.93 -9.18
CA THR A 43 -32.85 -28.10 -9.37
C THR A 43 -32.16 -26.74 -9.41
N ILE A 44 -31.05 -26.64 -8.68
CA ILE A 44 -30.17 -25.46 -8.69
C ILE A 44 -28.80 -25.87 -9.22
N GLU A 45 -28.34 -25.19 -10.27
CA GLU A 45 -27.03 -25.36 -10.88
C GLU A 45 -26.23 -24.05 -10.82
N CYS A 46 -24.92 -24.15 -10.98
CA CYS A 46 -24.03 -22.98 -11.05
C CYS A 46 -23.32 -22.93 -12.40
N ASP A 47 -23.44 -21.81 -13.10
CA ASP A 47 -22.63 -21.46 -14.27
C ASP A 47 -21.67 -20.32 -13.89
N GLY A 48 -20.47 -20.70 -13.45
CA GLY A 48 -19.53 -19.77 -12.84
C GLY A 48 -20.09 -19.14 -11.56
N TRP A 49 -20.36 -17.83 -11.61
CA TRP A 49 -20.92 -17.05 -10.50
C TRP A 49 -22.44 -16.88 -10.59
N THR A 50 -23.09 -17.51 -11.57
CA THR A 50 -24.53 -17.39 -11.79
C THR A 50 -25.24 -18.65 -11.29
N ALA A 51 -26.10 -18.51 -10.28
CA ALA A 51 -27.03 -19.55 -9.89
C ALA A 51 -28.17 -19.65 -10.90
N ARG A 52 -28.49 -20.86 -11.32
CA ARG A 52 -29.57 -21.17 -12.26
C ARG A 52 -30.55 -22.09 -11.55
N THR A 53 -31.74 -21.58 -11.28
CA THR A 53 -32.81 -22.29 -10.55
C THR A 53 -33.91 -22.67 -11.52
N CYS A 54 -34.20 -23.96 -11.63
CA CYS A 54 -35.25 -24.47 -12.48
C CYS A 54 -36.64 -24.16 -11.91
N GLN A 55 -37.42 -23.39 -12.65
CA GLN A 55 -38.77 -23.00 -12.32
C GLN A 55 -39.79 -24.11 -12.64
N ALA A 56 -41.03 -23.94 -12.17
CA ALA A 56 -42.11 -24.90 -12.39
C ALA A 56 -42.54 -25.03 -13.86
N ASP A 57 -42.26 -24.02 -14.68
CA ASP A 57 -42.50 -24.03 -16.13
C ASP A 57 -41.33 -24.64 -16.92
N HIS A 58 -40.39 -25.29 -16.22
CA HIS A 58 -39.18 -25.90 -16.75
C HIS A 58 -38.20 -24.90 -17.39
N THR A 59 -38.32 -23.61 -17.09
CA THR A 59 -37.35 -22.59 -17.49
C THR A 59 -36.32 -22.31 -16.39
N TRP A 60 -35.15 -21.80 -16.79
CA TRP A 60 -34.11 -21.40 -15.85
C TRP A 60 -34.32 -19.94 -15.42
N ALA A 61 -34.42 -19.70 -14.12
CA ALA A 61 -34.22 -18.38 -13.54
C ALA A 61 -32.75 -18.23 -13.16
N GLU A 62 -32.14 -17.11 -13.51
CA GLU A 62 -30.72 -16.86 -13.29
C GLU A 62 -30.52 -15.71 -12.30
N GLU A 63 -29.60 -15.89 -11.36
CA GLU A 63 -29.21 -14.91 -10.36
C GLU A 63 -27.68 -14.86 -10.28
N LEU A 64 -27.10 -13.66 -10.36
CA LEU A 64 -25.67 -13.47 -10.18
C LEU A 64 -25.34 -13.46 -8.69
N CYS A 65 -24.52 -14.41 -8.25
CA CYS A 65 -24.12 -14.53 -6.85
C CYS A 65 -23.03 -13.51 -6.51
N PRO A 66 -23.20 -12.69 -5.45
CA PRO A 66 -22.19 -11.71 -5.07
C PRO A 66 -20.90 -12.31 -4.50
N VAL A 67 -20.99 -13.48 -3.85
CA VAL A 67 -19.88 -14.09 -3.09
C VAL A 67 -19.48 -15.46 -3.59
N ASN A 68 -20.42 -16.38 -3.77
CA ASN A 68 -20.15 -17.68 -4.36
C ASN A 68 -21.46 -18.34 -4.82
N CYS A 69 -21.36 -19.26 -5.78
CA CYS A 69 -22.44 -20.16 -6.17
C CYS A 69 -22.11 -21.59 -5.76
N VAL A 70 -22.94 -22.19 -4.92
CA VAL A 70 -22.79 -23.58 -4.46
C VAL A 70 -23.81 -24.46 -5.17
N PHE A 71 -23.34 -25.57 -5.75
CA PHE A 71 -24.21 -26.47 -6.51
C PHE A 71 -25.28 -27.08 -5.60
N GLY A 72 -26.55 -27.00 -6.02
CA GLY A 72 -27.69 -27.47 -5.22
C GLY A 72 -28.22 -26.50 -4.17
N GLU A 73 -27.49 -25.43 -3.86
CA GLU A 73 -27.89 -24.41 -2.87
C GLU A 73 -28.13 -23.03 -3.52
N GLY A 74 -27.35 -22.70 -4.55
CA GLY A 74 -27.43 -21.43 -5.27
C GLY A 74 -26.50 -20.38 -4.69
N CYS A 75 -26.96 -19.13 -4.62
CA CYS A 75 -26.16 -18.05 -4.08
C CYS A 75 -26.07 -18.14 -2.56
N VAL A 76 -24.85 -18.30 -2.07
CA VAL A 76 -24.55 -18.38 -0.63
C VAL A 76 -23.87 -17.09 -0.16
N ALA A 77 -24.01 -16.78 1.13
CA ALA A 77 -23.36 -15.61 1.71
C ALA A 77 -21.84 -15.80 1.86
N CYS A 78 -21.37 -17.05 1.98
CA CYS A 78 -19.98 -17.42 2.14
C CYS A 78 -19.74 -18.91 1.84
N SER A 79 -18.49 -19.32 1.67
CA SER A 79 -18.10 -20.73 1.52
C SER A 79 -17.71 -21.33 2.87
N GLU A 80 -18.25 -22.51 3.22
CA GLU A 80 -17.97 -23.18 4.50
C GLU A 80 -16.48 -23.23 4.85
N GLY A 81 -16.14 -22.84 6.08
CA GLY A 81 -14.78 -22.83 6.62
C GLY A 81 -13.90 -21.66 6.13
N GLU A 82 -14.35 -20.88 5.15
CA GLU A 82 -13.64 -19.66 4.76
C GLU A 82 -13.86 -18.53 5.77
N ARG A 83 -12.87 -17.64 5.83
CA ARG A 83 -12.89 -16.48 6.71
C ARG A 83 -13.01 -15.19 5.92
N TYR A 84 -13.79 -14.28 6.49
CA TYR A 84 -14.12 -12.99 5.89
C TYR A 84 -13.94 -11.90 6.93
N CYS A 85 -13.88 -10.66 6.47
CA CYS A 85 -13.85 -9.50 7.35
C CYS A 85 -15.17 -8.74 7.25
N GLN A 86 -15.80 -8.55 8.40
CA GLN A 86 -16.93 -7.64 8.54
C GLN A 86 -16.53 -6.59 9.57
N ASP A 87 -16.38 -5.35 9.11
CA ASP A 87 -15.77 -4.26 9.88
C ASP A 87 -14.38 -4.66 10.42
N ASN A 88 -14.20 -4.70 11.74
CA ASN A 88 -12.94 -5.10 12.40
C ASN A 88 -13.02 -6.51 13.03
N THR A 89 -13.97 -7.33 12.58
CA THR A 89 -14.24 -8.66 13.12
C THR A 89 -13.95 -9.71 12.05
N VAL A 90 -13.20 -10.73 12.43
CA VAL A 90 -13.02 -11.94 11.62
C VAL A 90 -14.27 -12.78 11.75
N MET A 91 -14.90 -13.04 10.61
CA MET A 91 -16.06 -13.92 10.48
C MET A 91 -15.60 -15.25 9.88
N GLU A 92 -16.22 -16.36 10.25
CA GLU A 92 -16.04 -17.68 9.64
C GLU A 92 -17.38 -18.18 9.15
N CYS A 93 -17.37 -18.80 7.98
CA CYS A 93 -18.56 -19.36 7.38
C CYS A 93 -18.87 -20.73 7.98
N ASN A 94 -20.04 -20.88 8.60
CA ASN A 94 -20.48 -22.16 9.15
C ASN A 94 -20.96 -23.13 8.04
N SER A 95 -21.34 -24.34 8.43
CA SER A 95 -21.86 -25.38 7.51
C SER A 95 -23.24 -25.08 6.91
N SER A 96 -23.89 -24.01 7.36
CA SER A 96 -25.16 -23.51 6.82
C SER A 96 -24.94 -22.31 5.88
N ASN A 97 -23.68 -22.02 5.55
CA ASN A 97 -23.26 -20.89 4.74
C ASN A 97 -23.65 -19.52 5.32
N GLU A 98 -23.70 -19.43 6.65
CA GLU A 98 -23.90 -18.19 7.40
C GLU A 98 -22.58 -17.73 8.02
N LEU A 99 -22.35 -16.42 8.03
CA LEU A 99 -21.17 -15.82 8.66
C LEU A 99 -21.37 -15.71 10.18
N GLU A 100 -20.45 -16.29 10.93
CA GLU A 100 -20.42 -16.22 12.39
C GLU A 100 -19.14 -15.51 12.88
N PRO A 101 -19.23 -14.64 13.90
CA PRO A 101 -18.06 -13.93 14.42
C PRO A 101 -17.12 -14.89 15.16
N VAL A 102 -15.85 -14.87 14.78
CA VAL A 102 -14.78 -15.65 15.43
C VAL A 102 -14.05 -14.82 16.48
N MET A 103 -13.60 -13.62 16.08
CA MET A 103 -12.84 -12.73 16.95
C MET A 103 -12.86 -11.29 16.43
N ASP A 104 -12.88 -10.34 17.35
CA ASP A 104 -12.60 -8.94 17.04
C ASP A 104 -11.08 -8.73 16.99
N CYS A 105 -10.61 -7.99 16.00
CA CYS A 105 -9.21 -7.65 15.90
C CYS A 105 -8.82 -6.63 16.98
N PRO A 106 -7.64 -6.79 17.62
CA PRO A 106 -7.09 -5.80 18.54
C PRO A 106 -6.99 -4.40 17.90
N GLU A 107 -6.87 -3.35 18.73
CA GLU A 107 -6.85 -1.96 18.25
C GLU A 107 -5.74 -1.68 17.21
N GLN A 108 -4.54 -2.24 17.41
CA GLN A 108 -3.40 -2.09 16.50
C GLN A 108 -3.48 -2.96 15.24
N GLU A 109 -4.54 -3.76 15.10
CA GLU A 109 -4.77 -4.65 13.98
C GLU A 109 -6.04 -4.25 13.21
N ALA A 110 -6.07 -4.63 11.95
CA ALA A 110 -7.25 -4.51 11.09
C ALA A 110 -7.62 -5.89 10.58
N CYS A 111 -8.93 -6.16 10.43
CA CYS A 111 -9.35 -7.36 9.73
C CYS A 111 -9.10 -7.18 8.23
N LEU A 112 -8.18 -7.95 7.66
CA LEU A 112 -8.03 -8.12 6.22
C LEU A 112 -8.00 -9.60 5.84
N PHE A 113 -8.68 -9.93 4.74
CA PHE A 113 -8.67 -11.28 4.16
C PHE A 113 -8.97 -12.39 5.18
N GLY A 114 -9.91 -12.13 6.10
CA GLY A 114 -10.32 -13.09 7.13
C GLY A 114 -9.32 -13.28 8.26
N GLN A 115 -8.40 -12.34 8.47
CA GLN A 115 -7.36 -12.39 9.49
C GLN A 115 -7.12 -11.02 10.12
N CYS A 116 -6.74 -11.01 11.39
CA CYS A 116 -6.24 -9.79 12.02
C CYS A 116 -4.79 -9.60 11.61
N VAL A 117 -4.53 -8.49 10.92
CA VAL A 117 -3.19 -8.11 10.46
C VAL A 117 -2.80 -6.80 11.11
N ASN A 118 -1.52 -6.67 11.44
CA ASN A 118 -0.98 -5.42 11.95
C ASN A 118 -1.19 -4.30 10.91
N ARG A 119 -1.63 -3.12 11.36
CA ARG A 119 -1.92 -1.97 10.49
C ARG A 119 -0.69 -1.47 9.71
N CYS A 120 0.51 -1.79 10.20
CA CYS A 120 1.80 -1.53 9.56
C CYS A 120 2.33 -2.69 8.70
N HIS A 121 1.55 -3.76 8.51
CA HIS A 121 1.97 -4.87 7.68
C HIS A 121 2.14 -4.41 6.21
N PRO A 122 3.21 -4.79 5.49
CA PRO A 122 3.47 -4.29 4.14
C PRO A 122 2.32 -4.45 3.13
N SER A 123 1.46 -5.47 3.31
CA SER A 123 0.27 -5.66 2.47
C SER A 123 -0.80 -4.56 2.66
N MET A 124 -0.77 -3.83 3.79
CA MET A 124 -1.59 -2.65 4.08
C MET A 124 -1.03 -1.38 3.44
N LEU A 125 0.28 -1.35 3.18
CA LEU A 125 1.05 -0.16 2.81
C LEU A 125 1.31 -0.10 1.29
N THR A 126 0.39 -0.63 0.48
CA THR A 126 0.52 -0.67 -0.98
C THR A 126 0.51 0.71 -1.64
N THR A 127 0.13 1.75 -0.91
CA THR A 127 0.22 3.15 -1.34
C THR A 127 1.46 3.81 -0.72
N SER A 128 2.24 4.53 -1.53
CA SER A 128 3.57 5.04 -1.15
C SER A 128 3.57 6.13 -0.08
N ASN A 129 2.41 6.66 0.30
CA ASN A 129 2.25 7.73 1.29
C ASN A 129 1.49 7.27 2.55
N VAL A 130 1.19 5.98 2.67
CA VAL A 130 0.64 5.36 3.88
C VAL A 130 1.67 4.35 4.35
N GLY A 131 2.17 4.53 5.57
CA GLY A 131 3.30 3.79 6.08
C GLY A 131 3.37 3.90 7.60
N CYS A 132 4.15 3.01 8.20
CA CYS A 132 4.58 3.16 9.59
C CYS A 132 6.08 3.45 9.68
N GLU A 133 6.71 3.72 8.54
CA GLU A 133 8.09 4.17 8.44
C GLU A 133 8.18 5.32 7.44
N PHE A 134 8.73 6.44 7.89
CA PHE A 134 8.92 7.64 7.10
C PHE A 134 10.33 8.19 7.29
N TRP A 135 10.82 8.87 6.28
CA TRP A 135 12.13 9.52 6.31
C TRP A 135 11.95 11.02 6.18
N ALA A 136 12.28 11.75 7.24
CA ALA A 136 12.22 13.20 7.28
C ALA A 136 13.61 13.78 7.01
N VAL A 137 13.68 14.74 6.08
CA VAL A 137 14.90 15.41 5.65
C VAL A 137 14.76 16.90 5.88
N ASP A 138 15.75 17.48 6.53
CA ASP A 138 15.87 18.91 6.81
C ASP A 138 16.38 19.60 5.54
N LEU A 139 15.45 20.10 4.73
CA LEU A 139 15.76 20.76 3.45
C LEU A 139 15.88 22.27 3.68
N ASP A 140 17.02 22.85 3.33
CA ASP A 140 17.17 24.30 3.29
C ASP A 140 16.41 24.86 2.08
N ASN A 141 15.25 25.46 2.33
CA ASN A 141 14.41 26.03 1.29
C ASN A 141 14.68 27.54 1.06
N GLU A 142 15.48 28.20 1.90
CA GLU A 142 15.74 29.65 1.76
C GLU A 142 16.95 30.14 2.57
N ALA A 143 17.89 30.79 1.90
CA ALA A 143 19.04 31.45 2.52
C ALA A 143 19.35 32.80 1.83
N VAL A 144 18.59 33.86 2.17
CA VAL A 144 18.71 35.19 1.56
C VAL A 144 19.04 36.28 2.57
N VAL A 145 19.94 37.19 2.18
CA VAL A 145 20.16 38.46 2.88
C VAL A 145 19.57 39.59 2.06
N THR A 146 18.56 40.28 2.60
CA THR A 146 17.93 41.46 1.99
C THR A 146 18.06 42.66 2.92
N MET A 147 18.71 43.72 2.44
CA MET A 147 18.84 44.99 3.18
C MET A 147 19.43 44.83 4.60
N GLY A 148 20.36 43.89 4.77
CA GLY A 148 21.00 43.59 6.06
C GLY A 148 20.17 42.73 7.03
N MET A 149 19.00 42.24 6.60
CA MET A 149 18.25 41.20 7.30
C MET A 149 18.51 39.84 6.64
N THR A 150 18.78 38.85 7.47
CA THR A 150 19.08 37.47 7.04
C THR A 150 17.86 36.60 7.27
N ASN A 151 17.40 35.89 6.22
CA ASN A 151 16.48 34.78 6.33
C ASN A 151 17.24 33.50 5.96
N ASP A 152 17.29 32.57 6.89
CA ASP A 152 18.11 31.37 6.81
C ASP A 152 17.28 30.24 7.43
N ALA A 153 16.67 29.43 6.56
CA ALA A 153 15.79 28.35 6.96
C ALA A 153 16.56 27.24 7.66
N ALA A 154 17.79 26.96 7.21
CA ALA A 154 18.68 26.03 7.89
C ALA A 154 18.88 26.41 9.37
N ALA A 155 19.05 27.69 9.69
CA ALA A 155 19.22 28.15 11.07
C ALA A 155 17.95 28.10 11.97
N GLN A 156 16.79 27.70 11.43
CA GLN A 156 15.54 27.61 12.20
C GLN A 156 15.35 26.22 12.84
N GLN A 157 14.37 26.12 13.74
CA GLN A 157 14.00 24.83 14.33
C GLN A 157 13.37 23.92 13.27
N TYR A 158 14.02 22.80 12.97
CA TYR A 158 13.41 21.70 12.21
C TYR A 158 12.53 20.84 13.13
N ALA A 159 11.37 20.41 12.63
CA ALA A 159 10.45 19.60 13.40
C ALA A 159 9.64 18.64 12.51
N VAL A 160 9.23 17.52 13.10
CA VAL A 160 8.23 16.61 12.53
C VAL A 160 6.99 16.65 13.41
N VAL A 161 5.82 16.67 12.78
CA VAL A 161 4.54 16.53 13.47
C VAL A 161 3.95 15.17 13.15
N ILE A 162 3.70 14.37 14.20
CA ILE A 162 2.99 13.09 14.07
C ILE A 162 1.55 13.31 14.51
N ALA A 163 0.61 13.17 13.57
CA ALA A 163 -0.82 13.27 13.84
C ALA A 163 -1.42 11.86 13.95
N ASN A 164 -1.92 11.51 15.12
CA ASN A 164 -2.62 10.25 15.36
C ASN A 164 -4.13 10.45 15.15
N VAL A 165 -4.62 9.96 14.02
CA VAL A 165 -6.05 9.99 13.67
C VAL A 165 -6.82 8.78 14.22
N ASN A 166 -6.15 7.82 14.85
CA ASN A 166 -6.78 6.65 15.44
C ASN A 166 -7.57 7.02 16.73
N ASN A 167 -8.41 6.08 17.16
CA ASN A 167 -9.16 6.17 18.42
C ASN A 167 -8.35 5.64 19.63
N PHE A 168 -7.13 5.17 19.41
CA PHE A 168 -6.23 4.61 20.42
C PHE A 168 -4.86 5.29 20.35
N PRO A 169 -4.07 5.30 21.44
CA PRO A 169 -2.73 5.88 21.44
C PRO A 169 -1.77 5.02 20.62
N VAL A 170 -0.78 5.67 19.99
CA VAL A 170 0.25 5.02 19.17
C VAL A 170 1.63 5.41 19.68
N THR A 171 2.58 4.51 19.49
CA THR A 171 3.97 4.69 19.91
C THR A 171 4.83 5.00 18.69
N ALA A 172 5.56 6.10 18.76
CA ALA A 172 6.51 6.51 17.73
C ALA A 172 7.96 6.48 18.23
N TYR A 173 8.86 6.23 17.30
CA TYR A 173 10.30 6.25 17.49
C TYR A 173 10.94 7.10 16.40
N VAL A 174 11.88 7.98 16.77
CA VAL A 174 12.68 8.72 15.81
C VAL A 174 14.15 8.37 15.98
N TYR A 175 14.77 7.95 14.89
CA TYR A 175 16.19 7.61 14.81
C TYR A 175 16.91 8.56 13.85
N LYS A 176 18.19 8.77 14.10
CA LYS A 176 19.11 9.44 13.15
C LYS A 176 20.28 8.52 12.84
N ASN A 177 20.69 8.50 11.57
CA ASN A 177 21.94 7.86 11.18
C ASN A 177 23.12 8.77 11.53
N VAL A 178 24.06 8.27 12.32
CA VAL A 178 25.29 8.97 12.73
C VAL A 178 26.53 8.48 11.97
N ALA A 179 26.40 7.46 11.11
CA ALA A 179 27.47 7.02 10.24
C ALA A 179 27.74 8.04 9.12
N ARG A 180 28.99 8.07 8.63
CA ARG A 180 29.33 8.90 7.47
C ARG A 180 28.70 8.33 6.20
N PHE A 181 28.54 9.18 5.19
CA PHE A 181 28.12 8.70 3.87
C PHE A 181 29.09 7.63 3.35
N GLY A 182 28.54 6.49 2.92
CA GLY A 182 29.30 5.33 2.43
C GLY A 182 29.74 4.34 3.52
N GLU A 183 29.56 4.67 4.80
CA GLU A 183 29.78 3.73 5.90
C GLU A 183 28.52 2.89 6.19
N ALA A 184 28.68 1.81 6.96
CA ALA A 184 27.55 1.03 7.43
C ALA A 184 26.64 1.90 8.31
N VAL A 185 25.32 1.77 8.14
CA VAL A 185 24.31 2.52 8.90
C VAL A 185 24.53 2.31 10.40
N ALA A 186 24.59 3.43 11.14
CA ALA A 186 24.67 3.44 12.59
C ALA A 186 23.58 4.36 13.12
N GLU A 187 22.51 3.81 13.68
CA GLU A 187 21.37 4.60 14.16
C GLU A 187 21.45 4.89 15.65
N THR A 188 20.98 6.08 16.04
CA THR A 188 20.76 6.44 17.43
C THR A 188 19.37 7.01 17.60
N ALA A 189 18.70 6.71 18.72
CA ALA A 189 17.46 7.38 19.08
C ALA A 189 17.71 8.88 19.24
N VAL A 190 16.83 9.70 18.67
CA VAL A 190 16.93 11.16 18.79
C VAL A 190 16.60 11.59 20.21
N GLN A 191 17.23 12.67 20.66
CA GLN A 191 16.80 13.45 21.82
C GLN A 191 16.12 14.71 21.26
N PRO A 192 14.78 14.80 21.26
CA PRO A 192 14.07 15.98 20.80
C PRO A 192 14.45 17.23 21.60
N ASP A 193 14.58 18.38 20.94
CA ASP A 193 15.01 19.65 21.56
C ASP A 193 13.94 20.21 22.52
N ASN A 194 12.68 19.85 22.31
CA ASN A 194 11.57 20.18 23.21
C ASN A 194 11.44 19.22 24.41
N GLY A 195 12.39 18.30 24.59
CA GLY A 195 12.49 17.44 25.77
C GLY A 195 11.51 16.26 25.80
N ILE A 196 10.86 15.94 24.68
CA ILE A 196 9.99 14.76 24.59
C ILE A 196 10.84 13.49 24.74
N GLY A 197 10.45 12.61 25.67
CA GLY A 197 11.13 11.34 25.88
C GLY A 197 10.84 10.30 24.79
N MET A 198 11.75 9.35 24.64
CA MET A 198 11.56 8.16 23.80
C MET A 198 11.17 6.95 24.68
N PRO A 199 10.22 6.10 24.27
CA PRO A 199 9.41 6.22 23.06
C PRO A 199 8.38 7.35 23.16
N ILE A 200 7.99 7.91 22.01
CA ILE A 200 7.06 9.03 21.94
C ILE A 200 5.63 8.48 21.95
N GLN A 201 4.84 8.88 22.94
CA GLN A 201 3.43 8.55 23.00
C GLN A 201 2.63 9.61 22.26
N VAL A 202 1.87 9.20 21.24
CA VAL A 202 0.98 10.07 20.48
C VAL A 202 -0.47 9.69 20.83
N PRO A 203 -1.16 10.47 21.68
CA PRO A 203 -2.51 10.13 22.13
C PRO A 203 -3.50 10.00 20.97
N ALA A 204 -4.58 9.23 21.20
CA ALA A 204 -5.70 9.13 20.28
C ALA A 204 -6.23 10.52 19.89
N ARG A 205 -6.60 10.69 18.61
CA ARG A 205 -7.18 11.94 18.08
C ARG A 205 -6.36 13.20 18.42
N SER A 206 -5.03 13.07 18.41
CA SER A 206 -4.11 14.13 18.80
C SER A 206 -2.94 14.25 17.83
N LEU A 207 -2.06 15.20 18.09
CA LEU A 207 -0.79 15.35 17.39
C LEU A 207 0.31 15.71 18.38
N VAL A 208 1.55 15.35 18.04
CA VAL A 208 2.75 15.69 18.78
C VAL A 208 3.76 16.31 17.81
N GLN A 209 4.24 17.51 18.14
CA GLN A 209 5.38 18.13 17.46
C GLN A 209 6.67 17.66 18.12
N ILE A 210 7.63 17.22 17.32
CA ILE A 210 8.93 16.73 17.74
C ILE A 210 9.96 17.69 17.16
N ASP A 211 10.54 18.52 18.02
CA ASP A 211 11.61 19.44 17.63
C ASP A 211 12.89 18.61 17.47
N LEU A 212 13.37 18.52 16.24
CA LEU A 212 14.49 17.67 15.86
C LEU A 212 15.76 18.53 15.76
N PRO A 213 16.92 18.01 16.19
CA PRO A 213 18.18 18.69 15.98
C PRO A 213 18.40 19.03 14.51
N GLN A 214 19.07 20.14 14.23
CA GLN A 214 19.39 20.56 12.87
C GLN A 214 20.23 19.49 12.15
N ARG A 215 19.87 19.17 10.89
CA ARG A 215 20.59 18.19 10.04
C ARG A 215 20.40 18.51 8.56
N GLU A 216 20.65 19.75 8.17
CA GLU A 216 20.44 20.17 6.78
C GLU A 216 21.31 19.39 5.77
N VAL A 217 20.91 19.44 4.50
CA VAL A 217 21.53 18.72 3.37
C VAL A 217 22.15 19.63 2.28
N ASP A 218 22.26 20.93 2.53
CA ASP A 218 23.01 21.90 1.72
C ASP A 218 24.54 21.84 1.99
N GLY A 219 24.93 21.34 3.17
CA GLY A 219 26.30 21.04 3.59
C GLY A 219 26.95 22.07 4.51
N CYS A 220 26.24 23.08 4.99
CA CYS A 220 26.67 23.99 6.06
C CYS A 220 26.97 23.29 7.41
N MET A 221 26.56 22.03 7.57
CA MET A 221 26.87 21.13 8.69
C MET A 221 27.87 20.03 8.31
N GLY A 222 28.36 19.99 7.08
CA GLY A 222 29.22 18.90 6.59
C GLY A 222 28.61 17.51 6.87
N GLN A 223 29.43 16.54 7.29
CA GLN A 223 28.97 15.16 7.54
C GLN A 223 28.37 14.89 8.94
N ASN A 224 28.38 15.86 9.88
CA ASN A 224 27.79 15.82 11.25
C ASN A 224 28.37 16.95 12.15
N SER A 225 28.80 18.07 11.58
CA SER A 225 29.38 19.21 12.30
C SER A 225 28.32 20.21 12.76
N SER A 226 28.70 21.21 13.54
CA SER A 226 27.83 22.35 13.85
C SER A 226 27.52 23.16 12.58
N TYR A 227 26.33 23.74 12.53
CA TYR A 227 25.93 24.65 11.46
C TYR A 227 26.83 25.89 11.39
N GLU A 228 27.31 26.19 10.20
CA GLU A 228 28.00 27.43 9.87
C GLU A 228 27.40 28.02 8.58
N MET A 229 26.75 29.17 8.72
CA MET A 229 26.08 29.86 7.63
C MET A 229 27.02 30.09 6.43
N TYR A 230 26.55 29.78 5.22
CA TYR A 230 27.30 29.91 3.96
C TYR A 230 28.60 29.09 3.86
N SER A 231 28.78 28.08 4.71
CA SER A 231 29.93 27.17 4.61
C SER A 231 29.71 25.99 3.64
N GLY A 232 28.45 25.71 3.31
CA GLY A 232 28.04 24.59 2.48
C GLY A 232 28.14 24.83 0.96
N PRO A 233 28.29 23.75 0.17
CA PRO A 233 28.27 23.81 -1.30
C PRO A 233 26.87 24.03 -1.93
N GLY A 234 25.80 24.09 -1.13
CA GLY A 234 24.41 24.24 -1.56
C GLY A 234 23.70 22.94 -1.94
N THR A 235 24.44 21.85 -2.14
CA THR A 235 23.92 20.48 -2.21
C THR A 235 25.00 19.55 -1.71
N PHE A 236 24.69 18.75 -0.69
CA PHE A 236 25.66 17.93 0.00
C PHE A 236 25.15 16.50 0.16
N VAL A 237 25.97 15.54 -0.26
CA VAL A 237 25.64 14.12 -0.10
C VAL A 237 25.93 13.70 1.34
N SER A 238 24.87 13.43 2.10
CA SER A 238 24.95 13.04 3.51
C SER A 238 24.01 11.90 3.85
N SER A 239 24.18 11.35 5.05
CA SER A 239 23.24 10.43 5.71
C SER A 239 22.22 11.18 6.59
N HIS A 240 22.05 12.49 6.37
CA HIS A 240 21.21 13.35 7.20
C HIS A 240 19.73 13.15 6.89
N ALA A 241 19.18 12.07 7.42
CA ALA A 241 17.75 11.82 7.45
C ALA A 241 17.35 11.28 8.82
N TYR A 242 16.11 11.58 9.20
CA TYR A 242 15.46 11.05 10.38
C TYR A 242 14.53 9.92 9.97
N ARG A 243 14.72 8.74 10.56
CA ARG A 243 13.84 7.59 10.39
C ARG A 243 12.78 7.61 11.47
N VAL A 244 11.55 7.85 11.08
CA VAL A 244 10.38 7.90 11.96
C VAL A 244 9.63 6.58 11.82
N VAL A 245 9.39 5.88 12.92
CA VAL A 245 8.71 4.58 12.95
C VAL A 245 7.53 4.63 13.92
N THR A 246 6.38 4.06 13.56
CA THR A 246 5.19 3.96 14.43
C THR A 246 4.68 2.52 14.52
N ASP A 247 3.86 2.21 15.53
CA ASP A 247 3.22 0.89 15.72
C ASP A 247 1.78 0.79 15.17
N GLY A 248 1.19 1.90 14.71
CA GLY A 248 -0.13 1.95 14.07
C GLY A 248 -0.68 3.36 13.98
#